data_AF-F2JK82-F1
#
_entry.id   AF-F2JK82-F1
#
_cell.length_a   1.000
_cell.length_b   1.000
_cell.length_c   1.000
_cell.angle_alpha   90.00
_cell.angle_beta   90.00
_cell.angle_gamma   90.00
#
_symmetry.space_group_name_H-M   'P 1'
#
loop_
_entity.id
_entity.type
_entity.pdbx_description
1 polymer ?
#
loop_
_entity_poly.entity_id
_entity_poly.type
_entity_poly.pdbx_seq_one_letter_code
_entity_poly.pdbx_strand_id
1 'polypeptide(L)' 'MNKVDGHVVATYTEGGGKTYICDDYILKTEEGKKQVKDDIMRAAWNIVINARKRGINI' A
#
# COMPACT_ATOMS: atom_id res chain seq x y z
N MET A 1 2.83 -5.44 18.34
CA MET A 1 1.67 -4.94 17.57
C MET A 1 2.04 -3.57 17.03
N ASN A 2 2.18 -3.42 15.71
CA ASN A 2 2.39 -2.10 15.11
C ASN A 2 1.11 -1.29 15.33
N LYS A 3 1.20 -0.15 16.01
CA LYS A 3 0.10 0.80 16.11
C LYS A 3 -0.24 1.27 14.70
N VAL A 4 -1.52 1.23 14.36
CA VAL A 4 -2.04 1.84 13.13
C VAL A 4 -2.37 3.27 13.49
N ASP A 5 -1.59 4.22 12.98
CA ASP A 5 -1.85 5.66 13.14
C ASP A 5 -2.98 6.06 12.19
N GLY A 6 -4.22 5.87 12.64
CA GLY A 6 -5.43 6.32 11.93
C GLY A 6 -6.70 5.67 12.47
N HIS A 7 -7.84 6.35 12.31
CA HIS A 7 -9.17 5.83 12.61
C HIS A 7 -9.53 4.74 11.61
N VAL A 8 -9.45 3.49 12.07
CA VAL A 8 -9.72 2.31 11.24
C VAL A 8 -11.22 2.14 11.05
N VAL A 9 -11.69 2.24 9.81
CA VAL A 9 -13.10 2.01 9.44
C VAL A 9 -13.39 0.60 8.96
N ALA A 10 -12.37 -0.11 8.46
CA ALA A 10 -12.50 -1.51 8.08
C ALA A 10 -11.17 -2.25 8.22
N THR A 11 -11.25 -3.57 8.45
CA THR A 11 -10.08 -4.45 8.50
C THR A 11 -10.36 -5.68 7.65
N TYR A 12 -9.44 -6.00 6.75
CA TYR A 12 -9.49 -7.18 5.88
C TYR A 12 -8.32 -8.11 6.20
N THR A 13 -8.53 -9.42 6.14
CA THR A 13 -7.48 -10.41 6.33
C THR A 13 -7.43 -11.31 5.10
N GLU A 14 -6.34 -11.27 4.35
CA GLU A 14 -6.13 -12.07 3.15
C GLU A 14 -4.71 -12.64 3.14
N GLY A 15 -4.55 -13.93 2.83
CA GLY A 15 -3.23 -14.56 2.68
C GLY A 15 -2.32 -14.51 3.92
N GLY A 16 -2.87 -14.34 5.12
CA GLY A 16 -2.12 -14.16 6.37
C GLY A 16 -1.68 -12.71 6.67
N GLY A 17 -1.91 -11.78 5.74
CA GLY A 17 -1.74 -10.34 5.95
C GLY A 17 -3.02 -9.70 6.48
N LYS A 18 -2.87 -8.64 7.30
CA LYS A 18 -3.98 -7.82 7.78
C LYS A 18 -3.89 -6.42 7.18
N THR A 19 -4.94 -6.02 6.46
CA THR A 19 -5.07 -4.70 5.81
C THR A 19 -6.06 -3.86 6.60
N TYR A 20 -5.67 -2.64 6.96
CA TYR A 20 -6.51 -1.68 7.67
C TYR A 20 -6.90 -0.56 6.71
N ILE A 21 -8.20 -0.27 6.61
CA ILE A 21 -8.71 0.91 5.91
C ILE A 21 -8.96 1.97 6.96
N CYS A 22 -8.30 3.12 6.83
CA CYS A 22 -8.46 4.27 7.71
C CYS A 22 -9.15 5.42 6.96
N ASP A 23 -10.12 6.09 7.59
CA ASP A 23 -10.86 7.20 6.96
C ASP A 23 -10.18 8.58 7.08
N ASP A 24 -9.26 8.72 8.04
CA ASP A 24 -8.41 9.91 8.21
C ASP A 24 -7.62 10.28 6.93
N TYR A 25 -7.42 9.30 6.04
CA TYR A 25 -6.65 9.43 4.79
C TYR A 25 -7.50 9.28 3.52
N ILE A 26 -8.82 9.50 3.58
CA ILE A 26 -9.65 9.52 2.36
C ILE A 26 -9.32 10.78 1.56
N LEU A 27 -8.45 10.63 0.56
CA LEU A 27 -8.16 11.67 -0.41
C LEU A 27 -9.41 11.91 -1.28
N LYS A 28 -10.06 13.05 -1.03
CA LYS A 28 -11.28 13.45 -1.74
C LYS A 28 -10.99 14.04 -3.12
N THR A 29 -9.76 14.48 -3.37
CA THR A 29 -9.34 15.08 -4.66
C THR A 29 -8.77 14.03 -5.61
N GLU A 30 -8.97 14.24 -6.91
CA GLU A 30 -8.42 13.36 -7.95
C GLU A 30 -6.89 13.43 -8.00
N GLU A 31 -6.31 14.59 -7.73
CA GLU A 31 -4.86 14.79 -7.62
C GLU A 31 -4.27 13.95 -6.49
N GLY A 32 -4.92 13.93 -5.33
CA GLY A 32 -4.49 13.14 -4.19
C GLY A 32 -4.52 11.64 -4.50
N LYS A 33 -5.63 11.16 -5.08
CA LYS A 33 -5.75 9.76 -5.52
C LYS A 33 -4.68 9.38 -6.53
N LYS A 34 -4.38 10.27 -7.48
CA LYS A 34 -3.32 10.07 -8.47
C LYS A 34 -1.96 9.92 -7.80
N GLN A 35 -1.63 10.79 -6.84
CA GLN A 35 -0.36 10.74 -6.13
C GLN A 35 -0.18 9.43 -5.35
N VAL A 36 -1.21 8.98 -4.64
CA VAL A 36 -1.17 7.67 -3.94
C VAL A 36 -0.99 6.53 -4.92
N LYS A 37 -1.67 6.55 -6.07
CA LYS A 37 -1.50 5.54 -7.10
C LYS A 37 -0.06 5.52 -7.63
N ASP A 38 0.52 6.68 -7.91
CA ASP A 38 1.90 6.79 -8.38
C ASP A 38 2.90 6.26 -7.33
N ASP A 39 2.66 6.52 -6.05
CA ASP A 39 3.50 6.01 -4.96
C ASP A 39 3.40 4.49 -4.78
N ILE A 40 2.20 3.92 -4.89
CA ILE A 40 1.99 2.46 -4.88
C ILE A 40 2.73 1.81 -6.05
N MET A 41 2.59 2.35 -7.26
CA MET A 41 3.26 1.83 -8.45
C MET A 41 4.78 1.90 -8.33
N ARG A 42 5.31 3.01 -7.79
CA ARG A 42 6.75 3.17 -7.53
C ARG A 42 7.26 2.15 -6.52
N ALA A 43 6.53 1.94 -5.42
CA ALA A 43 6.89 0.95 -4.40
C ALA A 43 6.86 -0.48 -4.97
N ALA A 44 5.82 -0.83 -5.72
CA ALA A 44 5.70 -2.12 -6.39
C ALA A 44 6.86 -2.35 -7.38
N TRP A 45 7.21 -1.35 -8.19
CA TRP A 45 8.31 -1.45 -9.13
C TRP A 45 9.67 -1.63 -8.44
N ASN A 46 9.89 -0.95 -7.30
CA ASN A 46 11.09 -1.16 -6.49
C ASN A 46 11.19 -2.60 -5.97
N ILE A 47 10.07 -3.22 -5.60
CA ILE A 47 10.02 -4.64 -5.20
C ILE A 47 10.43 -5.52 -6.39
N VAL A 48 9.87 -5.27 -7.59
CA VAL A 48 10.21 -6.01 -8.81
C VAL A 48 11.70 -5.88 -9.15
N ILE A 49 12.25 -4.67 -9.14
CA ILE A 49 13.69 -4.42 -9.39
C ILE A 49 14.55 -5.20 -8.39
N ASN A 50 14.19 -5.16 -7.11
CA ASN A 50 14.95 -5.87 -6.07
C ASN A 50 14.85 -7.39 -6.20
N ALA A 51 13.70 -7.93 -6.62
CA ALA A 51 13.54 -9.35 -6.92
C ALA A 51 14.41 -9.76 -8.10
N ARG A 52 14.42 -8.98 -9.20
CA ARG A 52 15.28 -9.21 -10.37
C ARG A 52 16.76 -9.16 -10.03
N LYS A 53 17.19 -8.21 -9.19
CA LYS A 53 18.58 -8.15 -8.68
C LYS A 53 19.00 -9.39 -7.89
N ARG A 54 18.04 -10.11 -7.30
CA ARG A 54 18.24 -11.38 -6.59
C ARG A 54 18.14 -12.61 -7.52
N GLY A 55 18.00 -12.40 -8.84
CA GLY A 55 17.85 -13.47 -9.83
C GLY A 55 16.44 -14.07 -9.92
N ILE A 56 15.45 -13.46 -9.26
CA ILE A 56 14.05 -13.90 -9.33
C ILE A 56 13.42 -13.30 -10.59
N ASN A 57 12.82 -14.15 -11.44
CA ASN A 57 12.17 -13.73 -12.66
C ASN A 57 10.66 -13.49 -12.41
N ILE A 58 10.25 -12.21 -12.41
CA ILE A 58 8.90 -11.68 -12.23
C ILE A 58 8.63 -10.65 -13.33
#